data_AF-A0A949A2S5-F1
#
_entry.id   AF-A0A949A2S5-F1
#
_cell.length_a   1.000
_cell.length_b   1.000
_cell.length_c   1.000
_cell.angle_alpha   90.00
_cell.angle_beta   90.00
_cell.angle_gamma   90.00
#
_symmetry.space_group_name_H-M   'P 1'
#
loop_
_entity.id
_entity.type
_entity.pdbx_description
1 polymer ?
#
loop_
_entity_poly.entity_id
_entity_poly.type
_entity_poly.pdbx_seq_one_letter_code
_entity_poly.pdbx_strand_id
1 'polypeptide(L)'
;MKFSKGSVAITAIIGALVLVIIAGGAWYFVANKPTQDDNQNLPVDCVNKCGDGICQEVVCQATNCPCSETIESCSKDCKKDETDAELSLAHESLVQYFSLLNKGQYAEAVKYHGSGYNYLQSWNPTINPNDYVNLLKNGCEINGLRCLKIKSVLNQQKISSTEFKFTVQFSNNDGTLFKRGPCCGATEETMPTKTEFEYMVKKIDNNFLVKDQPIYTP
;
A
#
# COMPACT_ATOMS: atom_id res chain seq x y z
N MET A 1 88.30 3.84 16.90
CA MET A 1 87.69 5.05 16.33
C MET A 1 86.27 4.71 15.89
N LYS A 2 85.27 5.49 16.36
CA LYS A 2 84.03 5.95 15.68
C LYS A 2 83.08 4.89 15.05
N PHE A 3 81.75 4.95 15.14
CA PHE A 3 80.81 5.93 15.68
C PHE A 3 79.44 5.23 15.87
N SER A 4 78.70 5.67 16.89
CA SER A 4 77.28 5.34 17.18
C SER A 4 76.33 5.86 16.09
N LYS A 5 75.24 5.13 15.83
CA LYS A 5 74.06 5.61 15.07
C LYS A 5 72.78 5.35 15.88
N GLY A 6 72.42 6.35 16.69
CA GLY A 6 71.04 6.59 17.08
C GLY A 6 70.40 7.66 16.18
N SER A 7 69.06 7.76 16.26
CA SER A 7 68.24 8.89 15.81
C SER A 7 67.83 8.95 14.34
N VAL A 8 66.80 8.19 13.93
CA VAL A 8 65.90 8.59 12.81
C VAL A 8 64.41 8.24 13.06
N ALA A 9 64.04 7.43 14.06
CA ALA A 9 62.70 6.82 14.11
C ALA A 9 61.55 7.64 14.73
N ILE A 10 61.72 8.91 15.11
CA ILE A 10 60.72 9.61 15.96
C ILE A 10 59.82 10.61 15.21
N THR A 11 60.18 11.07 14.01
CA THR A 11 59.44 12.16 13.33
C THR A 11 58.28 11.72 12.42
N ALA A 12 58.10 10.42 12.15
CA ALA A 12 57.06 9.94 11.22
C ALA A 12 55.71 9.58 11.88
N ILE A 13 55.66 9.40 13.20
CA ILE A 13 54.46 8.85 13.88
C ILE A 13 53.46 9.96 14.28
N ILE A 14 53.93 11.19 14.53
CA ILE A 14 53.06 12.29 15.00
C ILE A 14 52.18 12.84 13.86
N GLY A 15 52.62 12.77 12.59
CA GLY A 15 51.84 13.26 11.45
C GLY A 15 50.61 12.41 11.10
N ALA A 16 50.64 11.10 11.39
CA ALA A 16 49.55 10.19 11.04
C ALA A 16 48.38 10.21 12.05
N LEU A 17 48.64 10.53 13.32
CA LEU A 17 47.60 10.56 14.36
C LEU A 17 46.70 11.80 14.29
N VAL A 18 47.19 12.93 13.77
CA VAL A 18 46.38 14.17 13.66
C VAL A 18 45.33 14.08 12.54
N LEU A 19 45.61 13.35 11.45
CA LEU A 19 44.65 13.19 10.34
C LEU A 19 43.46 12.29 10.69
N VAL A 20 43.65 11.28 11.55
CA VAL A 20 42.57 10.36 11.96
C VAL A 20 41.55 11.06 12.88
N ILE A 21 41.99 11.99 13.74
CA ILE A 21 41.08 12.73 14.63
C ILE A 21 40.22 13.72 13.85
N ILE A 22 40.77 14.37 12.83
CA ILE A 22 40.01 15.35 12.01
C ILE A 22 38.97 14.65 11.13
N ALA A 23 39.30 13.49 10.55
CA ALA A 23 38.35 12.72 9.74
C ALA A 23 37.27 12.02 10.58
N GLY A 24 37.62 11.47 11.74
CA GLY A 24 36.68 10.78 12.64
C GLY A 24 35.70 11.74 13.33
N GLY A 25 36.16 12.94 13.73
CA GLY A 25 35.30 13.96 14.34
C GLY A 25 34.22 14.48 13.40
N ALA A 26 34.54 14.67 12.12
CA ALA A 26 33.58 15.13 11.11
C ALA A 26 32.47 14.10 10.86
N TRP A 27 32.79 12.81 10.82
CA TRP A 27 31.79 11.75 10.62
C TRP A 27 30.85 11.60 11.83
N TYR A 28 31.39 11.72 13.05
CA TYR A 28 30.58 11.66 14.28
C TYR A 28 29.58 12.81 14.38
N PHE A 29 29.96 14.03 13.97
CA PHE A 29 29.05 15.18 13.96
C PHE A 29 27.99 15.13 12.85
N VAL A 30 28.27 14.48 11.71
CA VAL A 30 27.27 14.30 10.65
C VAL A 30 26.26 13.21 11.00
N ALA A 31 26.68 12.13 11.65
CA ALA A 31 25.79 11.04 12.06
C ALA A 31 24.90 11.38 13.27
N ASN A 32 25.37 12.25 14.18
CA ASN A 32 24.65 12.66 15.38
C ASN A 32 24.15 14.12 15.32
N LYS A 33 23.71 14.60 14.14
CA LYS A 33 22.93 15.84 14.12
C LYS A 33 21.61 15.59 14.87
N PRO A 34 21.33 16.26 16.00
CA PRO A 34 19.99 16.26 16.54
C PRO A 34 19.07 16.80 15.45
N THR A 35 17.98 16.07 15.18
CA THR A 35 16.89 16.58 14.35
C THR A 35 16.52 17.95 14.90
N GLN A 36 16.63 18.94 14.04
CA GLN A 36 16.27 20.31 14.34
C GLN A 36 14.85 20.28 14.89
N ASP A 37 14.71 20.59 16.18
CA ASP A 37 13.42 20.80 16.82
C ASP A 37 12.83 22.03 16.11
N ASP A 38 11.85 21.79 15.23
CA ASP A 38 11.20 22.76 14.33
C ASP A 38 10.31 23.75 15.10
N ASN A 39 10.82 24.26 16.21
CA ASN A 39 10.18 25.24 17.07
C ASN A 39 10.42 26.69 16.57
N GLN A 40 10.32 26.92 15.26
CA GLN A 40 10.49 28.26 14.68
C GLN A 40 9.29 28.78 13.91
N ASN A 41 8.13 28.11 13.95
CA ASN A 41 6.90 28.69 13.38
C ASN A 41 5.58 28.16 13.96
N LEU A 42 5.57 27.74 15.23
CA LEU A 42 4.33 27.36 15.90
C LEU A 42 3.59 28.62 16.43
N PRO A 43 2.27 28.73 16.23
CA PRO A 43 1.48 29.79 16.85
C PRO A 43 1.66 29.72 18.37
N VAL A 44 1.85 30.90 18.97
CA VAL A 44 2.44 31.16 20.31
C VAL A 44 1.67 30.57 21.51
N ASP A 45 0.66 29.71 21.30
CA ASP A 45 -0.29 29.31 22.35
C ASP A 45 -0.62 27.81 22.44
N CYS A 46 0.09 26.94 21.74
CA CYS A 46 -0.08 25.49 21.83
C CYS A 46 1.15 24.78 22.42
N VAL A 47 0.93 23.59 23.01
CA VAL A 47 1.97 22.77 23.64
C VAL A 47 2.36 21.67 22.67
N ASN A 48 3.64 21.65 22.26
CA ASN A 48 4.19 20.53 21.52
C ASN A 48 4.17 19.27 22.39
N LYS A 49 3.47 18.23 21.92
CA LYS A 49 3.35 16.93 22.60
C LYS A 49 4.05 15.81 21.85
N CYS A 50 4.81 16.15 20.82
CA CYS A 50 5.47 15.20 19.96
C CYS A 50 6.41 14.30 20.76
N GLY A 51 6.21 13.00 20.61
CA GLY A 51 6.89 11.94 21.33
C GLY A 51 6.16 11.41 22.56
N ASP A 52 4.92 11.85 22.84
CA ASP A 52 4.07 11.29 23.90
C ASP A 52 3.35 9.99 23.48
N GLY A 53 3.45 9.64 22.19
CA GLY A 53 2.93 8.41 21.61
C GLY A 53 1.54 8.53 21.00
N ILE A 54 0.99 9.74 20.88
CA ILE A 54 -0.34 10.01 20.31
C ILE A 54 -0.21 11.09 19.23
N CYS A 55 -0.75 10.88 18.04
CA CYS A 55 -0.84 11.94 17.02
C CYS A 55 -2.00 12.89 17.35
N GLN A 56 -1.71 14.17 17.67
CA GLN A 56 -2.77 15.15 17.96
C GLN A 56 -3.32 15.82 16.70
N GLU A 57 -4.28 15.16 16.04
CA GLU A 57 -4.96 15.73 14.85
C GLU A 57 -6.07 16.74 15.21
N VAL A 58 -6.71 16.57 16.38
CA VAL A 58 -7.80 17.44 16.85
C VAL A 58 -7.38 18.14 18.13
N VAL A 59 -7.30 19.46 18.08
CA VAL A 59 -6.83 20.29 19.20
C VAL A 59 -7.87 21.32 19.62
N CYS A 60 -7.85 21.68 20.91
CA CYS A 60 -8.71 22.75 21.42
C CYS A 60 -8.15 24.14 21.06
N GLN A 61 -9.03 25.13 20.93
CA GLN A 61 -8.66 26.52 20.62
C GLN A 61 -8.23 27.34 21.85
N ALA A 62 -7.91 26.67 22.97
CA ALA A 62 -7.51 27.33 24.21
C ALA A 62 -5.98 27.35 24.37
N THR A 63 -5.51 28.17 25.30
CA THR A 63 -4.10 28.18 25.70
C THR A 63 -3.74 26.84 26.36
N ASN A 64 -2.49 26.42 26.23
CA ASN A 64 -2.00 25.12 26.71
C ASN A 64 -2.64 23.88 26.06
N CYS A 65 -3.41 24.04 24.98
CA CYS A 65 -3.87 22.91 24.18
C CYS A 65 -2.70 22.27 23.42
N PRO A 66 -2.74 20.95 23.15
CA PRO A 66 -1.76 20.33 22.26
C PRO A 66 -1.71 21.05 20.91
N CYS A 67 -0.53 21.14 20.29
CA CYS A 67 -0.43 21.59 18.91
C CYS A 67 -1.00 20.54 17.97
N SER A 68 -1.57 20.97 16.84
CA SER A 68 -1.97 20.00 15.81
C SER A 68 -0.69 19.40 15.22
N GLU A 69 -0.61 18.08 15.25
CA GLU A 69 0.52 17.33 14.73
C GLU A 69 0.19 16.76 13.36
N THR A 70 1.14 16.85 12.44
CA THR A 70 1.10 16.21 11.12
C THR A 70 2.31 15.29 11.00
N ILE A 71 2.36 14.48 9.94
CA ILE A 71 3.55 13.68 9.62
C ILE A 71 4.79 14.59 9.47
N GLU A 72 4.63 15.82 8.96
CA GLU A 72 5.75 16.76 8.83
C GLU A 72 6.17 17.35 10.18
N SER A 73 5.23 17.77 11.03
CA SER A 73 5.56 18.42 12.30
C SER A 73 5.89 17.44 13.43
N CYS A 74 5.38 16.20 13.38
CA CYS A 74 5.69 15.14 14.33
C CYS A 74 5.62 13.73 13.71
N SER A 75 6.58 13.37 12.87
CA SER A 75 6.71 12.01 12.30
C SER A 75 6.88 10.88 13.32
N LYS A 76 7.21 11.22 14.58
CA LYS A 76 7.42 10.25 15.66
C LYS A 76 6.10 9.61 16.12
N ASP A 77 5.06 10.42 16.28
CA ASP A 77 3.76 10.00 16.81
C ASP A 77 2.69 9.97 15.72
N CYS A 78 2.74 10.92 14.78
CA CYS A 78 1.94 10.91 13.55
C CYS A 78 2.62 10.03 12.50
N LYS A 79 2.64 8.73 12.76
CA LYS A 79 2.95 7.76 11.71
C LYS A 79 1.70 7.58 10.87
N LYS A 80 1.83 7.74 9.55
CA LYS A 80 0.90 7.08 8.63
C LYS A 80 1.09 5.59 8.91
N ASP A 81 0.18 5.01 9.69
CA ASP A 81 0.28 3.63 10.13
C ASP A 81 0.65 2.77 8.91
N GLU A 82 1.69 1.93 9.00
CA GLU A 82 1.99 0.96 7.93
C GLU A 82 0.72 0.15 7.60
N THR A 83 -0.14 -0.02 8.60
CA THR A 83 -1.52 -0.51 8.53
C THR A 83 -2.38 0.19 7.47
N ASP A 84 -2.35 1.52 7.40
CA ASP A 84 -3.11 2.35 6.45
C ASP A 84 -2.44 2.40 5.07
N ALA A 85 -1.11 2.36 5.04
CA ALA A 85 -0.36 2.30 3.78
C ALA A 85 -0.64 1.00 3.02
N GLU A 86 -0.61 -0.15 3.71
CA GLU A 86 -0.94 -1.44 3.09
C GLU A 86 -2.40 -1.56 2.68
N LEU A 87 -3.33 -1.04 3.48
CA LEU A 87 -4.76 -1.00 3.12
C LEU A 87 -4.98 -0.16 1.86
N SER A 88 -4.25 0.95 1.73
CA SER A 88 -4.29 1.81 0.54
C SER A 88 -3.74 1.10 -0.70
N LEU A 89 -2.61 0.39 -0.59
CA LEU A 89 -2.06 -0.42 -1.69
C LEU A 89 -2.99 -1.56 -2.12
N ALA A 90 -3.67 -2.19 -1.15
CA ALA A 90 -4.67 -3.21 -1.42
C ALA A 90 -5.89 -2.62 -2.16
N HIS A 91 -6.35 -1.44 -1.74
CA HIS A 91 -7.43 -0.70 -2.40
C HIS A 91 -7.05 -0.39 -3.86
N GLU A 92 -5.89 0.23 -4.08
CA GLU A 92 -5.42 0.61 -5.40
C GLU A 92 -5.31 -0.61 -6.33
N SER A 93 -4.80 -1.72 -5.81
CA SER A 93 -4.67 -2.98 -6.56
C SER A 93 -6.03 -3.54 -6.98
N LEU A 94 -7.04 -3.49 -6.11
CA LEU A 94 -8.40 -3.89 -6.45
C LEU A 94 -9.01 -3.01 -7.55
N VAL A 95 -8.91 -1.68 -7.39
CA VAL A 95 -9.42 -0.72 -8.38
C VAL A 95 -8.71 -0.87 -9.72
N GLN A 96 -7.39 -1.05 -9.69
CA GLN A 96 -6.58 -1.23 -10.88
C GLN A 96 -6.91 -2.52 -11.62
N TYR A 97 -7.05 -3.64 -10.90
CA TYR A 97 -7.46 -4.92 -11.49
C TYR A 97 -8.76 -4.79 -12.28
N PHE A 98 -9.82 -4.25 -11.66
CA PHE A 98 -11.11 -4.08 -12.33
C PHE A 98 -11.10 -3.03 -13.46
N SER A 99 -10.29 -1.98 -13.32
CA SER A 99 -10.06 -1.00 -14.39
C SER A 99 -9.40 -1.65 -15.62
N LEU A 100 -8.38 -2.48 -15.42
CA LEU A 100 -7.69 -3.20 -16.49
C LEU A 100 -8.60 -4.22 -17.17
N LEU A 101 -9.35 -5.00 -16.38
CA LEU A 101 -10.34 -5.95 -16.89
C LEU A 101 -11.39 -5.26 -17.77
N ASN A 102 -11.96 -4.15 -17.29
CA ASN A 102 -12.97 -3.40 -18.03
C ASN A 102 -12.45 -2.81 -19.36
N LYS A 103 -11.16 -2.46 -19.41
CA LYS A 103 -10.49 -1.95 -20.62
C LYS A 103 -9.98 -3.07 -21.56
N GLY A 104 -10.18 -4.34 -21.22
CA GLY A 104 -9.64 -5.47 -21.98
C GLY A 104 -8.11 -5.60 -21.91
N GLN A 105 -7.46 -4.97 -20.92
CA GLN A 105 -6.00 -4.99 -20.75
C GLN A 105 -5.56 -6.24 -19.97
N TYR A 106 -5.90 -7.42 -20.47
CA TYR A 106 -5.74 -8.69 -19.73
C TYR A 106 -4.29 -9.04 -19.39
N ALA A 107 -3.33 -8.70 -20.26
CA ALA A 107 -1.91 -8.92 -20.02
C ALA A 107 -1.38 -8.18 -18.78
N GLU A 108 -1.98 -7.04 -18.44
CA GLU A 108 -1.67 -6.31 -17.22
C GLU A 108 -2.55 -6.79 -16.06
N ALA A 109 -3.81 -7.13 -16.32
CA ALA A 109 -4.75 -7.58 -15.28
C ALA A 109 -4.29 -8.87 -14.58
N VAL A 110 -3.65 -9.80 -15.29
CA VAL A 110 -3.14 -11.06 -14.70
C VAL A 110 -2.12 -10.83 -13.57
N LYS A 111 -1.45 -9.67 -13.53
CA LYS A 111 -0.49 -9.32 -12.46
C LYS A 111 -1.16 -9.06 -11.11
N TYR A 112 -2.45 -8.73 -11.12
CA TYR A 112 -3.24 -8.45 -9.92
C TYR A 112 -4.17 -9.62 -9.55
N HIS A 113 -4.19 -10.68 -10.35
CA HIS A 113 -5.09 -11.81 -10.16
C HIS A 113 -4.50 -12.80 -9.14
N GLY A 114 -5.27 -13.10 -8.09
CA GLY A 114 -4.84 -13.97 -7.00
C GLY A 114 -5.69 -15.21 -6.79
N SER A 115 -6.87 -15.34 -7.41
CA SER A 115 -7.77 -16.48 -7.15
C SER A 115 -7.27 -17.81 -7.73
N GLY A 116 -6.29 -17.76 -8.63
CA GLY A 116 -5.80 -18.90 -9.39
C GLY A 116 -6.72 -19.19 -10.59
N TYR A 117 -6.26 -20.01 -11.53
CA TYR A 117 -6.91 -20.12 -12.85
C TYR A 117 -7.77 -21.38 -13.05
N ASN A 118 -7.88 -22.25 -12.04
CA ASN A 118 -8.51 -23.57 -12.18
C ASN A 118 -9.96 -23.50 -12.73
N TYR A 119 -10.74 -22.50 -12.31
CA TYR A 119 -12.12 -22.33 -12.77
C TYR A 119 -12.18 -21.90 -14.25
N LEU A 120 -11.30 -20.97 -14.68
CA LEU A 120 -11.20 -20.55 -16.07
C LEU A 120 -10.68 -21.67 -16.97
N GLN A 121 -9.70 -22.45 -16.50
CA GLN A 121 -9.18 -23.62 -17.20
C GLN A 121 -10.29 -24.65 -17.44
N SER A 122 -11.14 -24.88 -16.44
CA SER A 122 -12.28 -25.80 -16.54
C SER A 122 -13.31 -25.33 -17.57
N TRP A 123 -13.55 -24.02 -17.70
CA TRP A 123 -14.47 -23.45 -18.68
C TRP A 123 -13.87 -23.34 -20.09
N ASN A 124 -12.54 -23.45 -20.22
CA ASN A 124 -11.82 -23.26 -21.47
C ASN A 124 -10.83 -24.42 -21.72
N PRO A 125 -11.31 -25.67 -21.89
CA PRO A 125 -10.45 -26.86 -21.97
C PRO A 125 -9.53 -26.90 -23.21
N THR A 126 -9.80 -26.06 -24.21
CA THR A 126 -9.00 -25.95 -25.44
C THR A 126 -7.90 -24.89 -25.35
N ILE A 127 -7.92 -24.04 -24.32
CA ILE A 127 -6.89 -23.02 -24.07
C ILE A 127 -5.76 -23.66 -23.26
N ASN A 128 -4.52 -23.31 -23.58
CA ASN A 128 -3.37 -23.74 -22.79
C ASN A 128 -3.57 -23.31 -21.32
N PRO A 129 -3.48 -24.22 -20.33
CA PRO A 129 -3.77 -23.88 -18.93
C PRO A 129 -2.86 -22.80 -18.34
N ASN A 130 -1.68 -22.57 -18.92
CA ASN A 130 -0.77 -21.51 -18.49
C ASN A 130 -0.93 -20.20 -19.28
N ASP A 131 -1.85 -20.14 -20.25
CA ASP A 131 -2.19 -18.93 -20.98
C ASP A 131 -3.24 -18.11 -20.20
N TYR A 132 -2.78 -17.58 -19.07
CA TYR A 132 -3.61 -16.83 -18.14
C TYR A 132 -4.27 -15.60 -18.76
N VAL A 133 -3.63 -15.02 -19.78
CA VAL A 133 -4.16 -13.86 -20.51
C VAL A 133 -5.41 -14.27 -21.28
N ASN A 134 -5.33 -15.33 -22.09
CA ASN A 134 -6.49 -15.78 -22.86
C ASN A 134 -7.57 -16.43 -21.97
N LEU A 135 -7.19 -17.08 -20.87
CA LEU A 135 -8.15 -17.58 -19.90
C LEU A 135 -8.99 -16.45 -19.28
N LEU A 136 -8.34 -15.37 -18.85
CA LEU A 136 -9.03 -14.22 -18.25
C LEU A 136 -9.87 -13.46 -19.28
N LYS A 137 -9.34 -13.31 -20.50
CA LYS A 137 -10.07 -12.75 -21.65
C LYS A 137 -11.35 -13.53 -21.92
N ASN A 138 -11.27 -14.84 -22.09
CA ASN A 138 -12.44 -15.68 -22.33
C ASN A 138 -13.42 -15.62 -21.16
N GLY A 139 -12.91 -15.55 -19.93
CA GLY A 139 -13.72 -15.31 -18.74
C GLY A 139 -14.65 -14.11 -18.92
N CYS A 140 -14.08 -12.96 -19.28
CA CYS A 140 -14.81 -11.70 -19.47
C CYS A 140 -15.68 -11.66 -20.73
N GLU A 141 -15.20 -12.20 -21.84
CA GLU A 141 -15.82 -12.00 -23.16
C GLU A 141 -16.75 -13.13 -23.60
N ILE A 142 -16.58 -14.33 -23.02
CA ILE A 142 -17.26 -15.55 -23.48
C ILE A 142 -17.99 -16.25 -22.32
N ASN A 143 -17.33 -16.40 -21.17
CA ASN A 143 -17.84 -17.23 -20.08
C ASN A 143 -18.76 -16.49 -19.10
N GLY A 144 -19.13 -15.23 -19.35
CA GLY A 144 -20.11 -14.50 -18.55
C GLY A 144 -19.58 -13.82 -17.28
N LEU A 145 -18.26 -13.69 -17.12
CA LEU A 145 -17.71 -12.84 -16.06
C LEU A 145 -17.95 -11.36 -16.38
N ARG A 146 -18.48 -10.63 -15.40
CA ARG A 146 -18.77 -9.20 -15.48
C ARG A 146 -17.55 -8.41 -15.05
N CYS A 147 -16.70 -8.16 -16.04
CA CYS A 147 -15.48 -7.38 -15.94
C CYS A 147 -15.79 -5.86 -15.94
N LEU A 148 -16.54 -5.45 -14.92
CA LEU A 148 -17.06 -4.09 -14.75
C LEU A 148 -16.06 -3.20 -14.01
N LYS A 149 -16.17 -1.88 -14.23
CA LYS A 149 -15.42 -0.89 -13.47
C LYS A 149 -16.04 -0.70 -12.07
N ILE A 150 -15.21 -0.59 -11.04
CA ILE A 150 -15.67 -0.18 -9.70
C ILE A 150 -16.17 1.27 -9.77
N LYS A 151 -17.40 1.48 -9.30
CA LYS A 151 -18.04 2.79 -9.18
C LYS A 151 -17.67 3.45 -7.85
N SER A 152 -17.70 2.69 -6.76
CA SER A 152 -17.37 3.15 -5.42
C SER A 152 -16.91 1.98 -4.54
N VAL A 153 -16.04 2.30 -3.58
CA VAL A 153 -15.68 1.42 -2.47
C VAL A 153 -16.43 1.95 -1.25
N LEU A 154 -17.37 1.18 -0.72
CA LEU A 154 -18.25 1.57 0.39
C LEU A 154 -17.64 1.29 1.76
N ASN A 155 -16.85 0.22 1.84
CA ASN A 155 -16.17 -0.19 3.05
C ASN A 155 -14.81 -0.81 2.70
N GLN A 156 -13.84 -0.62 3.58
CA GLN A 156 -12.51 -1.21 3.46
C GLN A 156 -12.02 -1.59 4.86
N GLN A 157 -11.46 -2.79 5.00
CA GLN A 157 -11.06 -3.32 6.29
C GLN A 157 -9.80 -4.17 6.14
N LYS A 158 -8.81 -3.95 7.00
CA LYS A 158 -7.71 -4.89 7.19
C LYS A 158 -8.17 -6.03 8.10
N ILE A 159 -8.22 -7.25 7.58
CA ILE A 159 -8.63 -8.46 8.30
C ILE A 159 -7.44 -9.08 9.03
N SER A 160 -6.26 -9.04 8.41
CA SER A 160 -5.00 -9.48 9.01
C SER A 160 -3.82 -8.69 8.42
N SER A 161 -2.58 -9.01 8.80
CA SER A 161 -1.39 -8.44 8.17
C SER A 161 -1.29 -8.72 6.66
N THR A 162 -2.06 -9.68 6.13
CA THR A 162 -1.99 -10.05 4.71
C THR A 162 -3.34 -10.06 4.01
N GLU A 163 -4.45 -9.83 4.69
CA GLU A 163 -5.79 -9.94 4.10
C GLU A 163 -6.61 -8.67 4.33
N PHE A 164 -7.23 -8.21 3.25
CA PHE A 164 -7.98 -6.97 3.18
C PHE A 164 -9.33 -7.24 2.53
N LYS A 165 -10.39 -6.75 3.14
CA LYS A 165 -11.77 -6.91 2.68
C LYS A 165 -12.32 -5.57 2.21
N PHE A 166 -12.99 -5.59 1.07
CA PHE A 166 -13.63 -4.43 0.47
C PHE A 166 -15.09 -4.74 0.16
N THR A 167 -15.97 -3.76 0.34
CA THR A 167 -17.33 -3.78 -0.18
C THR A 167 -17.42 -2.75 -1.29
N VAL A 168 -17.76 -3.17 -2.50
CA VAL A 168 -17.74 -2.31 -3.70
C VAL A 168 -19.08 -2.31 -4.42
N GLN A 169 -19.30 -1.24 -5.18
CA GLN A 169 -20.33 -1.15 -6.20
C GLN A 169 -19.69 -1.05 -7.57
N PHE A 170 -20.32 -1.63 -8.59
CA PHE A 170 -19.84 -1.56 -9.97
C PHE A 170 -20.69 -0.61 -10.82
N SER A 171 -20.09 -0.06 -11.88
CA SER A 171 -20.81 0.68 -12.90
C SER A 171 -20.97 -0.17 -14.17
N ASN A 172 -22.14 -0.09 -14.78
CA ASN A 172 -22.34 -0.45 -16.18
C ASN A 172 -21.54 0.49 -17.10
N ASN A 173 -21.42 0.13 -18.38
CA ASN A 173 -20.69 0.94 -19.38
C ASN A 173 -21.30 2.34 -19.60
N ASP A 174 -22.59 2.50 -19.32
CA ASP A 174 -23.30 3.79 -19.36
C ASP A 174 -23.13 4.62 -18.06
N GLY A 175 -22.35 4.12 -17.09
CA GLY A 175 -22.10 4.76 -15.80
C GLY A 175 -23.19 4.51 -14.74
N THR A 176 -24.30 3.87 -15.09
CA THR A 176 -25.34 3.48 -14.13
C THR A 176 -24.84 2.42 -13.16
N LEU A 177 -25.47 2.32 -11.99
CA LEU A 177 -25.13 1.31 -10.98
C LEU A 177 -25.49 -0.09 -11.50
N PHE A 178 -24.53 -1.01 -11.44
CA PHE A 178 -24.77 -2.42 -11.75
C PHE A 178 -25.65 -3.06 -10.67
N LYS A 179 -26.64 -3.82 -11.12
CA LYS A 179 -27.58 -4.58 -10.29
C LYS A 179 -27.55 -6.02 -10.75
N ARG A 180 -27.30 -6.96 -9.83
CA ARG A 180 -27.47 -8.39 -10.09
C ARG A 180 -28.78 -8.85 -9.50
N GLY A 181 -29.77 -9.06 -10.35
CA GLY A 181 -31.04 -9.68 -9.99
C GLY A 181 -30.94 -11.20 -9.80
N PRO A 182 -32.08 -11.86 -9.61
CA PRO A 182 -32.19 -13.31 -9.53
C PRO A 182 -31.59 -13.99 -10.78
N CYS A 183 -30.97 -15.15 -10.58
CA CYS A 183 -30.50 -16.01 -11.68
C CYS A 183 -31.04 -17.44 -11.52
N CYS A 184 -30.96 -18.23 -12.60
CA CYS A 184 -31.27 -19.66 -12.59
C CYS A 184 -32.71 -20.01 -12.15
N GLY A 185 -33.69 -19.18 -12.52
CA GLY A 185 -35.11 -19.38 -12.20
C GLY A 185 -35.51 -18.97 -10.78
N ALA A 186 -34.60 -18.36 -10.00
CA ALA A 186 -34.94 -17.79 -8.70
C ALA A 186 -35.83 -16.53 -8.83
N THR A 187 -36.54 -16.21 -7.75
CA THR A 187 -37.38 -15.00 -7.61
C THR A 187 -36.66 -13.92 -6.78
N GLU A 188 -37.13 -12.67 -6.80
CA GLU A 188 -36.57 -11.61 -5.93
C GLU A 188 -36.68 -11.93 -4.44
N GLU A 189 -37.68 -12.71 -4.03
CA GLU A 189 -37.84 -13.13 -2.63
C GLU A 189 -36.74 -14.10 -2.19
N THR A 190 -36.30 -14.97 -3.12
CA THR A 190 -35.32 -16.03 -2.83
C THR A 190 -33.89 -15.61 -3.18
N MET A 191 -33.73 -14.70 -4.13
CA MET A 191 -32.46 -14.12 -4.55
C MET A 191 -32.65 -12.62 -4.84
N PRO A 192 -32.70 -11.78 -3.80
CA PRO A 192 -32.94 -10.36 -3.99
C PRO A 192 -31.81 -9.71 -4.79
N THR A 193 -32.17 -8.67 -5.52
CA THR A 193 -31.23 -7.84 -6.25
C THR A 193 -30.08 -7.34 -5.36
N LYS A 194 -28.84 -7.57 -5.80
CA LYS A 194 -27.62 -7.11 -5.14
C LYS A 194 -26.93 -6.00 -5.93
N THR A 195 -26.49 -4.96 -5.22
CA THR A 195 -25.69 -3.84 -5.76
C THR A 195 -24.31 -3.74 -5.13
N GLU A 196 -24.10 -4.42 -4.01
CA GLU A 196 -22.89 -4.39 -3.21
C GLU A 196 -22.26 -5.78 -3.21
N PHE A 197 -20.95 -5.82 -3.39
CA PHE A 197 -20.21 -7.06 -3.57
C PHE A 197 -18.92 -7.00 -2.75
N GLU A 198 -18.64 -8.08 -2.04
CA GLU A 198 -17.44 -8.19 -1.22
C GLU A 198 -16.29 -8.77 -2.03
N TYR A 199 -15.09 -8.21 -1.83
CA TYR A 199 -13.85 -8.67 -2.44
C TYR A 199 -12.73 -8.74 -1.40
N MET A 200 -11.91 -9.77 -1.52
CA MET A 200 -10.70 -10.00 -0.75
C MET A 200 -9.48 -9.71 -1.60
N VAL A 201 -8.56 -8.95 -1.02
CA VAL A 201 -7.21 -8.75 -1.55
C VAL A 201 -6.23 -9.37 -0.57
N LYS A 202 -5.24 -10.09 -1.08
CA LYS A 202 -4.21 -10.75 -0.27
C LYS A 202 -2.82 -10.25 -0.62
N LYS A 203 -2.01 -9.92 0.39
CA LYS A 203 -0.59 -9.62 0.25
C LYS A 203 0.19 -10.93 0.14
N ILE A 204 0.89 -11.14 -0.99
CA ILE A 204 1.74 -12.30 -1.28
C ILE A 204 3.04 -11.77 -1.89
N ASP A 205 4.19 -12.04 -1.27
CA ASP A 205 5.50 -11.58 -1.72
C ASP A 205 5.54 -10.08 -2.05
N ASN A 206 4.92 -9.29 -1.17
CA ASN A 206 4.76 -7.83 -1.29
C ASN A 206 3.86 -7.33 -2.44
N ASN A 207 3.17 -8.23 -3.14
CA ASN A 207 2.14 -7.91 -4.13
C ASN A 207 0.75 -8.06 -3.53
N PHE A 208 -0.19 -7.20 -3.92
CA PHE A 208 -1.58 -7.25 -3.45
C PHE A 208 -2.46 -7.83 -4.57
N LEU A 209 -2.93 -9.05 -4.36
CA LEU A 209 -3.62 -9.83 -5.38
C LEU A 209 -5.10 -10.04 -5.02
N VAL A 210 -5.98 -9.81 -5.97
CA VAL A 210 -7.44 -9.97 -5.82
C VAL A 210 -7.79 -11.46 -5.82
N LYS A 211 -8.33 -11.96 -4.71
CA LYS A 211 -8.61 -13.39 -4.48
C LYS A 211 -9.97 -13.84 -4.96
N ASP A 212 -10.88 -12.92 -5.26
CA ASP A 212 -12.20 -13.23 -5.79
C ASP A 212 -12.28 -12.99 -7.30
N GLN A 213 -13.09 -13.80 -7.96
CA GLN A 213 -13.38 -13.65 -9.38
C GLN A 213 -14.35 -12.46 -9.62
N PRO A 214 -14.34 -11.87 -10.83
CA PRO A 214 -15.41 -10.95 -11.23
C PRO A 214 -16.80 -11.59 -11.09
N ILE A 215 -17.83 -10.76 -10.91
CA ILE A 215 -19.21 -11.22 -10.75
C ILE A 215 -19.60 -12.07 -11.97
N TYR A 216 -20.04 -13.29 -11.74
CA TYR A 216 -20.57 -14.13 -12.81
C TYR A 216 -22.07 -13.86 -13.02
N THR A 217 -22.46 -13.69 -14.29
CA THR A 217 -23.87 -13.74 -14.71
C THR A 217 -24.00 -14.76 -15.84
N PRO A 218 -24.61 -15.94 -15.58
CA PRO A 218 -24.83 -16.98 -16.59
C PRO A 218 -25.76 -16.53 -17.72
#